data_AF-A0A7K1VIP0-F1
#
_entry.id   AF-A0A7K1VIP0-F1
#
_cell.length_a   1.000
_cell.length_b   1.000
_cell.length_c   1.000
_cell.angle_alpha   90.00
_cell.angle_beta   90.00
_cell.angle_gamma   90.00
#
_symmetry.space_group_name_H-M   'P 1'
#
loop_
_entity.id
_entity.type
_entity.pdbx_description
1 polymer ?
#
loop_
_entity_poly.entity_id
_entity_poly.type
_entity_poly.pdbx_seq_one_letter_code
_entity_poly.pdbx_strand_id
1 'polypeptide(L)'
;MTPSRIDLAAALAAADVSAAARLDAHITTLWDSKPDPDATRSLLRELATELADVRARLNAALNPAWWTEASSDVILQTYEDAQVWTRSNPDCDELTRLFVQVVRSRT
;
A
#
# COMPACT_ATOMS: atom_id res chain seq x y z
N MET A 1 -21.38 3.55 11.46
CA MET A 1 -21.00 4.93 11.83
C MET A 1 -20.00 5.38 10.78
N THR A 2 -20.39 6.27 9.87
CA THR A 2 -19.52 6.70 8.77
C THR A 2 -18.41 7.58 9.37
N PRO A 3 -17.12 7.26 9.17
CA PRO A 3 -16.04 8.09 9.70
C PRO A 3 -16.17 9.50 9.12
N SER A 4 -15.94 10.52 9.95
CA SER A 4 -16.00 11.90 9.46
C SER A 4 -14.87 12.14 8.46
N ARG A 5 -15.02 13.10 7.55
CA ARG A 5 -13.95 13.47 6.60
C ARG A 5 -12.63 13.85 7.29
N ILE A 6 -12.69 14.32 8.54
CA ILE A 6 -11.52 14.65 9.36
C ILE A 6 -10.80 13.37 9.81
N ASP A 7 -11.55 12.32 10.15
CA ASP A 7 -11.00 11.03 10.57
C ASP A 7 -10.28 10.31 9.42
N LEU A 8 -10.83 10.40 8.20
CA LEU A 8 -10.19 9.80 7.02
C LEU A 8 -8.88 10.50 6.64
N ALA A 9 -8.86 11.84 6.63
CA ALA A 9 -7.65 12.58 6.28
C ALA A 9 -6.52 12.32 7.30
N ALA A 10 -6.85 12.27 8.59
CA ALA A 10 -5.90 11.91 9.64
C ALA A 10 -5.39 10.47 9.49
N ALA A 11 -6.28 9.52 9.15
CA ALA A 11 -5.91 8.13 8.95
C ALA A 11 -5.00 7.92 7.72
N LEU A 12 -5.27 8.61 6.61
CA LEU A 12 -4.40 8.57 5.43
C LEU A 12 -3.02 9.17 5.72
N ALA A 13 -2.97 10.29 6.45
CA ALA A 13 -1.69 10.89 6.86
C ALA A 13 -0.88 9.96 7.79
N ALA A 14 -1.55 9.26 8.70
CA ALA A 14 -0.90 8.25 9.54
C ALA A 14 -0.36 7.07 8.71
N ALA A 15 -1.13 6.62 7.72
CA ALA A 15 -0.70 5.57 6.79
C ALA A 15 0.50 6.02 5.94
N ASP A 16 0.56 7.28 5.49
CA ASP A 16 1.73 7.81 4.76
C ASP A 16 3.01 7.75 5.62
N VAL A 17 2.91 8.10 6.91
CA VAL A 17 4.03 8.02 7.86
C VAL A 17 4.48 6.57 8.07
N SER A 18 3.53 5.65 8.28
CA SER A 18 3.81 4.23 8.46
C SER A 18 4.46 3.61 7.21
N ALA A 19 3.93 3.93 6.03
CA ALA A 19 4.48 3.46 4.76
C ALA A 19 5.90 3.97 4.51
N ALA A 20 6.20 5.24 4.86
CA ALA A 20 7.55 5.78 4.78
C ALA A 20 8.53 5.03 5.69
N ALA A 21 8.13 4.76 6.95
CA ALA A 21 8.96 3.98 7.88
C ALA A 21 9.21 2.54 7.36
N ARG A 22 8.20 1.91 6.76
CA ARG A 22 8.35 0.58 6.16
C ARG A 22 9.26 0.59 4.92
N LEU A 23 9.16 1.61 4.07
CA LEU A 23 10.07 1.78 2.94
C LEU A 23 11.52 1.91 3.42
N ASP A 24 11.78 2.73 4.44
CA ASP A 24 13.11 2.87 5.03
C ASP A 24 13.63 1.54 5.61
N ALA A 25 12.76 0.75 6.23
CA ALA A 25 13.10 -0.58 6.70
C ALA A 25 13.47 -1.53 5.54
N HIS A 26 12.71 -1.55 4.44
CA HIS A 26 13.06 -2.34 3.25
C HIS A 26 14.41 -1.94 2.65
N ILE A 27 14.67 -0.62 2.55
CA ILE A 27 15.95 -0.10 2.06
C ILE A 27 17.09 -0.54 2.99
N THR A 28 16.91 -0.46 4.30
CA THR A 28 17.90 -0.88 5.29
C THR A 28 18.19 -2.38 5.15
N THR A 29 17.17 -3.23 5.14
CA THR A 29 17.32 -4.68 4.99
C THR A 29 18.01 -5.05 3.68
N LEU A 30 17.73 -4.34 2.59
CA LEU A 30 18.40 -4.56 1.30
C LEU A 30 19.88 -4.18 1.34
N TRP A 31 20.24 -3.11 2.06
CA TRP A 31 21.64 -2.75 2.28
C TRP A 31 22.37 -3.78 3.13
N ASP A 32 21.72 -4.29 4.17
CA ASP A 32 22.27 -5.30 5.06
C ASP A 32 22.42 -6.67 4.37
N SER A 33 21.55 -7.00 3.41
CA SER A 33 21.63 -8.24 2.63
C SER A 33 22.70 -8.21 1.54
N LYS A 34 23.17 -7.02 1.13
CA LYS A 34 24.13 -6.83 0.03
C LYS A 34 25.36 -7.75 0.02
N PRO A 35 26.03 -8.07 1.15
CA PRO A 35 27.20 -8.95 1.12
C PRO A 35 26.86 -10.42 0.81
N ASP A 36 25.59 -10.82 0.92
CA ASP A 36 25.10 -12.17 0.62
C ASP A 36 24.17 -12.15 -0.61
N PRO A 37 24.63 -12.66 -1.77
CA PRO A 37 23.82 -12.73 -2.97
C PRO A 37 22.54 -13.57 -2.83
N ASP A 38 22.54 -14.62 -2.02
CA ASP A 38 21.37 -15.48 -1.84
C ASP A 38 20.35 -14.83 -0.92
N ALA A 39 20.79 -14.18 0.16
CA ALA A 39 19.93 -13.35 1.00
C ALA A 39 19.29 -12.21 0.19
N THR A 40 20.08 -11.51 -0.63
CA THR A 40 19.57 -10.45 -1.50
C THR A 40 18.53 -10.98 -2.50
N ARG A 41 18.77 -12.16 -3.10
CA ARG A 41 17.79 -12.79 -4.01
C ARG A 41 16.50 -13.18 -3.30
N SER A 42 16.58 -13.69 -2.07
CA SER A 42 15.39 -14.01 -1.28
C SER A 42 14.56 -12.75 -1.02
N LEU A 43 15.21 -11.70 -0.51
CA LEU A 43 14.54 -10.44 -0.21
C LEU A 43 13.89 -9.82 -1.46
N LEU A 44 14.58 -9.81 -2.60
CA LEU A 44 14.01 -9.30 -3.84
C LEU A 44 12.78 -10.09 -4.30
N ARG A 45 12.74 -11.42 -4.09
CA ARG A 45 11.55 -12.23 -4.40
C ARG A 45 10.40 -11.91 -3.46
N GLU A 46 10.66 -11.77 -2.17
CA GLU A 46 9.65 -11.40 -1.16
C GLU A 46 9.04 -10.04 -1.48
N LEU A 47 9.88 -9.04 -1.77
CA LEU A 47 9.45 -7.71 -2.19
C LEU A 47 8.65 -7.73 -3.50
N ALA A 48 9.04 -8.58 -4.46
CA ALA A 48 8.28 -8.75 -5.70
C ALA A 48 6.90 -9.38 -5.47
N THR A 49 6.80 -10.36 -4.57
CA THR A 49 5.53 -10.96 -4.14
C THR A 49 4.64 -9.92 -3.45
N GLU A 50 5.21 -9.15 -2.53
CA GLU A 50 4.49 -8.08 -1.85
C GLU A 50 3.91 -7.07 -2.85
N LEU A 51 4.74 -6.58 -3.78
CA LEU A 51 4.30 -5.65 -4.83
C LEU A 51 3.16 -6.24 -5.68
N ALA A 52 3.24 -7.53 -6.03
CA ALA A 52 2.19 -8.20 -6.79
C ALA A 52 0.87 -8.27 -6.01
N ASP A 53 0.93 -8.59 -4.71
CA ASP A 53 -0.24 -8.66 -3.84
C ASP A 53 -0.90 -7.29 -3.65
N VAL A 54 -0.10 -6.24 -3.48
CA VAL A 54 -0.59 -4.85 -3.39
C VAL A 54 -1.32 -4.45 -4.66
N ARG A 55 -0.73 -4.73 -5.82
CA ARG A 55 -1.38 -4.46 -7.12
C ARG A 55 -2.68 -5.24 -7.28
N ALA A 56 -2.72 -6.50 -6.84
CA ALA A 56 -3.93 -7.32 -6.90
C ALA A 56 -5.03 -6.74 -6.00
N ARG A 57 -4.69 -6.34 -4.76
CA ARG A 57 -5.64 -5.68 -3.84
C ARG A 57 -6.17 -4.37 -4.38
N LEU A 58 -5.30 -3.51 -4.93
CA LEU A 58 -5.73 -2.25 -5.53
C LEU A 58 -6.66 -2.46 -6.73
N ASN A 59 -6.36 -3.43 -7.60
CA ASN A 59 -7.25 -3.77 -8.72
C ASN A 59 -8.60 -4.32 -8.23
N ALA A 60 -8.60 -5.18 -7.21
CA ALA A 60 -9.83 -5.68 -6.61
C ALA A 60 -10.67 -4.53 -6.05
N ALA A 61 -10.05 -3.54 -5.43
CA ALA A 61 -10.71 -2.35 -4.91
C ALA A 61 -11.30 -1.43 -6.00
N LEU A 62 -10.98 -1.63 -7.29
CA LEU A 62 -11.71 -0.96 -8.38
C LEU A 62 -13.09 -1.59 -8.64
N ASN A 63 -13.33 -2.81 -8.17
CA ASN A 63 -14.62 -3.48 -8.28
C ASN A 63 -15.58 -3.00 -7.18
N PRO A 64 -16.81 -2.56 -7.51
CA PRO A 64 -17.81 -2.18 -6.52
C PRO A 64 -18.09 -3.23 -5.44
N ALA A 65 -18.01 -4.54 -5.77
CA ALA A 65 -18.29 -5.62 -4.83
C ALA A 65 -17.30 -5.66 -3.67
N TRP A 66 -16.03 -5.29 -3.91
CA TRP A 66 -14.99 -5.26 -2.88
C TRP A 66 -15.36 -4.35 -1.72
N TRP A 67 -15.97 -3.20 -2.01
CA TRP A 67 -16.37 -2.20 -1.01
C TRP A 67 -17.53 -2.65 -0.13
N THR A 68 -18.30 -3.66 -0.56
CA THR A 68 -19.37 -4.23 0.26
C THR A 68 -18.80 -5.07 1.41
N GLU A 69 -17.61 -5.64 1.21
CA GLU A 69 -16.97 -6.58 2.14
C GLU A 69 -15.78 -5.95 2.88
N ALA A 70 -15.17 -4.90 2.33
CA ALA A 70 -14.00 -4.27 2.91
C ALA A 70 -14.34 -3.46 4.18
N SER A 71 -13.66 -3.79 5.27
CA SER A 71 -13.67 -2.97 6.49
C SER A 71 -12.80 -1.72 6.34
N SER A 72 -12.98 -0.74 7.23
CA SER A 72 -12.11 0.45 7.28
C SER A 72 -10.63 0.08 7.46
N ASP A 73 -10.33 -0.96 8.25
CA ASP A 73 -8.96 -1.44 8.44
C ASP A 73 -8.37 -1.99 7.14
N VAL A 74 -9.15 -2.74 6.36
CA VAL A 74 -8.72 -3.26 5.05
C VAL A 74 -8.46 -2.11 4.06
N ILE A 75 -9.31 -1.07 4.08
CA ILE A 75 -9.14 0.11 3.23
C ILE A 75 -7.84 0.84 3.59
N LEU A 76 -7.60 1.07 4.89
CA LEU A 76 -6.39 1.76 5.36
C LEU A 76 -5.13 0.93 5.10
N GLN A 77 -5.15 -0.37 5.37
CA GLN A 77 -4.03 -1.26 5.09
C GLN A 77 -3.71 -1.30 3.58
N THR A 78 -4.74 -1.37 2.73
CA THR A 78 -4.55 -1.35 1.27
C THR A 78 -3.89 -0.05 0.81
N TYR A 79 -4.30 1.07 1.38
CA TYR A 79 -3.68 2.37 1.10
C TYR A 79 -2.24 2.43 1.60
N GLU A 80 -2.00 2.03 2.85
CA GLU A 80 -0.66 2.03 3.46
C GLU A 80 0.33 1.16 2.67
N ASP A 81 -0.06 -0.06 2.33
CA ASP A 81 0.78 -0.96 1.55
C ASP A 81 1.09 -0.36 0.16
N ALA A 82 0.11 0.31 -0.45
CA ALA A 82 0.31 0.98 -1.73
C ALA A 82 1.27 2.17 -1.65
N GLN A 83 1.28 2.88 -0.51
CA GLN A 83 2.18 4.02 -0.27
C GLN A 83 3.66 3.63 -0.24
N VAL A 84 3.98 2.38 0.11
CA VAL A 84 5.36 1.86 0.06
C VAL A 84 5.90 1.87 -1.38
N TRP A 85 5.04 1.59 -2.36
CA TRP A 85 5.43 1.31 -3.75
C TRP A 85 5.15 2.44 -4.74
N THR A 86 4.27 3.39 -4.40
CA THR A 86 3.77 4.46 -5.29
C THR A 86 4.88 5.27 -5.94
N ARG A 87 5.95 5.58 -5.18
CA ARG A 87 7.07 6.39 -5.69
C ARG A 87 7.98 5.64 -6.66
N SER A 88 8.04 4.32 -6.56
CA SER A 88 8.96 3.46 -7.32
C SER A 88 8.26 2.63 -8.40
N ASN A 89 6.93 2.52 -8.34
CA ASN A 89 6.12 1.72 -9.24
C ASN A 89 4.96 2.55 -9.85
N PRO A 90 5.01 2.88 -11.16
CA PRO A 90 3.98 3.66 -11.83
C PRO A 90 2.58 3.03 -11.82
N ASP A 91 2.49 1.69 -11.87
CA ASP A 91 1.20 1.00 -11.82
C ASP A 91 0.56 1.17 -10.44
N CYS A 92 1.36 1.05 -9.36
CA CYS A 92 0.89 1.37 -8.02
C CYS A 92 0.49 2.84 -7.89
N ASP A 93 1.21 3.79 -8.49
CA ASP A 93 0.81 5.20 -8.48
C ASP A 93 -0.58 5.42 -9.08
N GLU A 94 -0.78 4.96 -10.31
CA GLU A 94 -2.07 5.11 -10.98
C GLU A 94 -3.20 4.42 -10.20
N LEU A 95 -2.98 3.17 -9.78
CA LEU A 95 -3.97 2.41 -9.02
C LEU A 95 -4.30 3.05 -7.67
N THR A 96 -3.31 3.63 -6.99
CA THR A 96 -3.53 4.35 -5.72
C THR A 96 -4.34 5.62 -5.94
N ARG A 97 -4.06 6.38 -7.01
CA ARG A 97 -4.85 7.57 -7.36
C ARG A 97 -6.32 7.22 -7.61
N LEU A 98 -6.57 6.15 -8.38
CA LEU A 98 -7.92 5.64 -8.62
C LEU A 98 -8.59 5.17 -7.33
N PHE A 99 -7.87 4.43 -6.50
CA PHE A 99 -8.36 3.97 -5.19
C PHE A 99 -8.79 5.15 -4.30
N VAL A 100 -7.95 6.16 -4.15
CA VAL A 100 -8.26 7.37 -3.35
C VAL A 100 -9.47 8.12 -3.93
N GLN A 101 -9.61 8.17 -5.25
CA GLN A 101 -10.79 8.76 -5.88
C GLN A 101 -12.07 8.00 -5.51
N VAL A 102 -12.02 6.66 -5.46
CA VAL A 102 -13.15 5.83 -5.04
C VAL A 102 -13.45 5.99 -3.55
N VAL A 103 -12.44 6.06 -2.69
CA VAL A 103 -12.64 6.34 -1.24
C VAL A 103 -13.37 7.67 -1.06
N ARG A 104 -12.94 8.72 -1.77
CA ARG A 104 -13.52 10.07 -1.68
C ARG A 104 -14.95 10.16 -2.21
N SER A 105 -15.35 9.32 -3.17
CA SER A 105 -16.72 9.31 -3.68
C SER A 105 -17.69 8.54 -2.77
N ARG A 106 -17.15 7.76 -1.83
CA ARG A 106 -17.90 6.90 -0.89
C ARG A 106 -17.94 7.44 0.54
N THR A 107 -17.22 8.52 0.84
CA THR A 107 -17.17 9.21 2.15
C THR A 107 -17.78 10.60 2.09
#